data_AF-A0A2V9FYI7-F1
#
_entry.id   AF-A0A2V9FYI7-F1
#
_cell.length_a   1.000
_cell.length_b   1.000
_cell.length_c   1.000
_cell.angle_alpha   90.00
_cell.angle_beta   90.00
_cell.angle_gamma   90.00
#
_symmetry.space_group_name_H-M   'P 1'
#
loop_
_entity.id
_entity.type
_entity.pdbx_description
1 polymer ?
#
loop_
_entity_poly.entity_id
_entity_poly.type
_entity_poly.pdbx_seq_one_letter_code
_entity_poly.pdbx_strand_id
1 'polypeptide(L)'
;MTYKSETPFDNIESALEYVNQLLEAVREARDQIEAEILRASNSQLARRKQALQLANYKLDKLSSHFSASRRILNDLRTLRRLLLEERKTLDPSAILDTDEPMVDRDKAQN
;
A
#
# COMPACT_ATOMS: atom_id res chain seq x y z
N MET A 1 -11.74 -9.79 -16.17
CA MET A 1 -11.51 -8.40 -16.60
C MET A 1 -10.65 -7.70 -15.56
N THR A 2 -9.46 -7.25 -15.94
CA THR A 2 -8.59 -6.39 -15.12
C THR A 2 -9.18 -4.99 -15.10
N TYR A 3 -9.89 -4.65 -14.03
CA TYR A 3 -10.43 -3.30 -13.83
C TYR A 3 -9.28 -2.30 -13.72
N LYS A 4 -9.20 -1.34 -14.65
CA LYS A 4 -8.24 -0.25 -14.62
C LYS A 4 -8.89 0.88 -13.83
N SER A 5 -8.24 1.32 -12.75
CA SER A 5 -8.74 2.43 -11.93
C SER A 5 -8.78 3.72 -12.75
N GLU A 6 -9.94 4.36 -12.79
CA GLU A 6 -10.20 5.68 -13.36
C GLU A 6 -9.82 6.79 -12.37
N THR A 7 -9.87 6.51 -11.07
CA THR A 7 -9.46 7.42 -10.00
C THR A 7 -8.38 6.81 -9.10
N PRO A 8 -7.59 7.64 -8.39
CA PRO A 8 -6.61 7.14 -7.44
C PRO A 8 -7.23 6.36 -6.28
N PHE A 9 -8.55 6.40 -6.10
CA PHE A 9 -9.24 5.84 -4.94
C PHE A 9 -10.07 4.59 -5.26
N ASP A 10 -10.02 4.11 -6.50
CA ASP A 10 -10.89 3.00 -6.93
C ASP A 10 -10.49 1.66 -6.31
N ASN A 11 -9.21 1.49 -5.94
CA ASN A 11 -8.74 0.30 -5.25
C ASN A 11 -7.54 0.61 -4.32
N ILE A 12 -7.16 -0.38 -3.52
CA ILE A 12 -6.08 -0.25 -2.53
C ILE A 12 -4.74 -0.01 -3.23
N GLU A 13 -4.52 -0.61 -4.40
CA GLU A 13 -3.30 -0.44 -5.18
C GLU A 13 -3.14 1.01 -5.68
N SER A 14 -4.19 1.58 -6.28
CA SER A 14 -4.18 2.98 -6.73
C SER A 14 -4.06 3.97 -5.56
N ALA A 15 -4.69 3.66 -4.41
CA ALA A 15 -4.59 4.50 -3.22
C ALA A 15 -3.17 4.49 -2.64
N LEU A 16 -2.49 3.34 -2.69
CA LEU A 16 -1.09 3.20 -2.28
C LEU A 16 -0.16 4.01 -3.18
N GLU A 17 -0.37 3.97 -4.50
CA GLU A 17 0.38 4.79 -5.47
C GLU A 17 0.19 6.29 -5.19
N TYR A 18 -1.03 6.72 -4.94
CA TYR A 18 -1.32 8.12 -4.58
C TYR A 18 -0.61 8.56 -3.30
N VAL A 19 -0.63 7.74 -2.25
CA VAL A 19 0.08 8.05 -0.99
C VAL A 19 1.60 8.13 -1.21
N ASN A 20 2.17 7.33 -2.12
CA ASN A 20 3.59 7.44 -2.47
C ASN A 20 3.91 8.77 -3.18
N GLN A 21 3.06 9.23 -4.10
CA GLN A 21 3.21 10.54 -4.75
C GLN A 21 3.11 11.68 -3.73
N LEU A 22 2.19 11.57 -2.76
CA LEU A 22 2.08 12.55 -1.68
C LEU A 22 3.33 12.59 -0.78
N LEU A 23 3.91 11.43 -0.45
CA LEU A 23 5.16 11.37 0.31
C LEU A 23 6.33 12.04 -0.42
N GLU A 24 6.40 11.85 -1.74
CA GLU A 24 7.39 12.50 -2.60
C GLU A 24 7.18 14.02 -2.63
N ALA A 25 5.97 14.50 -2.88
CA ALA A 25 5.67 15.93 -2.87
C ALA A 25 5.99 16.59 -1.51
N VAL A 26 5.70 15.90 -0.40
CA VAL A 26 6.05 16.39 0.95
C VAL A 26 7.56 16.45 1.14
N ARG A 27 8.32 15.46 0.65
CA ARG A 27 9.79 15.46 0.70
C ARG A 27 10.36 16.66 -0.06
N GLU A 28 9.93 16.87 -1.30
CA GLU A 28 10.39 18.01 -2.11
C GLU A 28 10.07 19.36 -1.46
N ALA A 29 8.87 19.50 -0.90
CA ALA A 29 8.50 20.72 -0.16
C ALA A 29 9.38 20.96 1.07
N ARG A 30 9.79 19.89 1.77
CA ARG A 30 10.72 20.01 2.91
C ARG A 30 12.10 20.47 2.48
N ASP A 31 12.65 19.87 1.42
CA ASP A 31 13.97 20.24 0.88
C ASP A 31 14.01 21.73 0.50
N GLN A 32 12.93 22.23 -0.13
CA GLN A 32 12.79 23.65 -0.47
C GLN A 32 12.73 24.56 0.77
N ILE A 33 11.95 24.17 1.80
CA ILE A 33 11.86 24.95 3.04
C ILE A 33 13.19 24.95 3.80
N GLU A 34 13.89 23.82 3.84
CA GLU A 34 15.19 23.74 4.51
C GLU A 34 16.23 24.63 3.84
N ALA A 35 16.27 24.65 2.51
CA ALA A 35 17.11 25.59 1.76
C ALA A 35 16.77 27.05 2.10
N GLU A 36 15.49 27.38 2.27
CA GLU A 36 15.05 28.73 2.62
C GLU A 36 15.37 29.11 4.09
N ILE A 37 15.31 28.16 5.02
CA ILE A 37 15.74 28.34 6.41
C ILE A 37 17.24 28.69 6.47
N LEU A 38 18.06 28.04 5.65
CA LEU A 38 19.50 28.29 5.56
C LEU A 38 19.80 29.69 5.00
N ARG A 39 18.99 30.17 4.03
CA ARG A 39 19.09 31.51 3.46
C ARG A 39 18.64 32.62 4.42
N ALA A 40 17.77 32.30 5.38
CA ALA A 40 17.28 33.25 6.39
C ALA A 40 18.29 33.45 7.54
N SER A 41 19.51 33.90 7.23
CA SER A 41 20.63 34.05 8.17
C SER A 41 20.65 35.35 8.97
N ASN A 42 19.86 36.35 8.57
CA ASN A 42 20.00 37.72 9.05
C ASN A 42 19.01 37.98 10.21
N SER A 43 19.37 38.84 11.16
CA SER A 43 18.51 39.20 12.31
C SER A 43 17.13 39.74 11.89
N GLN A 44 17.07 40.45 10.77
CA GLN A 44 15.84 40.99 10.18
C GLN A 44 14.89 39.91 9.62
N LEU A 45 15.39 38.68 9.43
CA LEU A 45 14.63 37.52 8.95
C LEU A 45 14.25 36.54 10.06
N ALA A 46 14.52 36.86 11.34
CA ALA A 46 14.29 35.94 12.47
C ALA A 46 12.84 35.42 12.53
N ARG A 47 11.84 36.29 12.35
CA ARG A 47 10.42 35.88 12.34
C ARG A 47 10.07 34.99 11.16
N ARG A 48 10.64 35.27 9.97
CA ARG A 48 10.46 34.43 8.78
C ARG A 48 11.08 33.05 9.00
N LYS A 49 12.28 33.00 9.58
CA LYS A 49 12.96 31.75 9.94
C LYS A 49 12.12 30.90 10.89
N GLN A 50 11.54 31.50 11.93
CA GLN A 50 10.63 30.81 12.86
C GLN A 50 9.39 30.24 12.14
N ALA A 51 8.78 31.01 11.23
CA ALA A 51 7.64 30.54 10.44
C ALA A 51 8.02 29.35 9.53
N LEU A 52 9.19 29.41 8.89
CA LEU A 52 9.71 28.31 8.06
C LEU A 52 10.02 27.06 8.89
N GLN A 53 10.59 27.21 10.08
CA GLN A 53 10.80 26.09 11.01
C GLN A 53 9.48 25.43 11.42
N LEU A 54 8.45 26.23 11.71
CA LEU A 54 7.12 25.72 12.02
C LEU A 54 6.51 24.99 10.82
N ALA A 55 6.66 25.51 9.61
CA ALA A 55 6.20 24.86 8.38
C ALA A 55 6.92 23.51 8.17
N ASN A 56 8.25 23.47 8.35
CA ASN A 56 9.02 22.22 8.24
C ASN A 56 8.54 21.17 9.26
N TYR A 57 8.30 21.58 10.52
CA TYR A 57 7.71 20.69 11.53
C TYR A 57 6.34 20.15 11.12
N LYS A 58 5.48 20.97 10.53
CA LYS A 58 4.16 20.51 10.04
C LYS A 58 4.29 19.53 8.88
N LEU A 59 5.24 19.76 7.96
CA LEU A 59 5.53 18.83 6.86
C LEU A 59 6.08 17.49 7.35
N ASP A 60 6.95 17.51 8.36
CA ASP A 60 7.45 16.29 9.00
C ASP A 60 6.31 15.46 9.61
N LYS A 61 5.40 16.13 10.34
CA LYS A 61 4.20 15.49 10.88
C LYS A 61 3.30 14.93 9.77
N LEU A 62 3.13 15.65 8.67
CA LEU A 62 2.36 15.18 7.52
C LEU A 62 2.99 13.93 6.88
N SER A 63 4.32 13.92 6.72
CA SER A 63 5.08 12.76 6.22
C SER A 63 4.91 11.52 7.10
N SER A 64 4.91 11.69 8.42
CA SER A 64 4.64 10.61 9.38
C SER A 64 3.24 10.02 9.19
N HIS A 65 2.21 10.87 9.05
CA HIS A 65 0.84 10.41 8.79
C HIS A 65 0.72 9.64 7.47
N PHE A 66 1.32 10.14 6.38
CA PHE A 66 1.30 9.40 5.11
C PHE A 66 2.08 8.09 5.17
N SER A 67 3.19 8.03 5.90
CA SER A 67 3.93 6.79 6.11
C SER A 67 3.10 5.76 6.87
N ALA A 68 2.35 6.19 7.90
CA ALA A 68 1.43 5.33 8.62
C ALA A 68 0.29 4.82 7.71
N SER A 69 -0.34 5.72 6.94
CA SER A 69 -1.38 5.35 5.95
C SER A 69 -0.85 4.35 4.92
N ARG A 70 0.37 4.57 4.39
CA ARG A 70 1.02 3.65 3.44
C ARG A 70 1.19 2.25 4.02
N ARG A 71 1.59 2.16 5.29
CA ARG A 71 1.75 0.88 5.98
C ARG A 71 0.42 0.15 6.10
N ILE A 72 -0.63 0.84 6.57
CA ILE A 72 -1.97 0.27 6.70
C ILE A 72 -2.50 -0.21 5.34
N LEU A 73 -2.34 0.58 4.28
CA LEU A 73 -2.75 0.18 2.93
C LEU A 73 -2.02 -1.08 2.44
N ASN A 74 -0.72 -1.20 2.71
CA ASN A 74 0.03 -2.41 2.40
C ASN A 74 -0.44 -3.62 3.20
N ASP A 75 -0.75 -3.44 4.49
CA ASP A 75 -1.27 -4.50 5.35
C ASP A 75 -2.64 -4.99 4.82
N LEU A 76 -3.55 -4.07 4.46
CA LEU A 76 -4.84 -4.40 3.85
C LEU A 76 -4.69 -5.12 2.50
N ARG A 77 -3.74 -4.70 1.66
CA ARG A 77 -3.42 -5.38 0.40
C ARG A 77 -2.95 -6.82 0.64
N THR A 78 -2.12 -7.01 1.66
CA THR A 78 -1.60 -8.34 2.04
C THR A 78 -2.72 -9.23 2.57
N LEU A 79 -3.57 -8.71 3.46
CA LEU A 79 -4.73 -9.44 3.98
C LEU A 79 -5.70 -9.86 2.87
N ARG A 80 -6.01 -8.96 1.93
CA ARG A 80 -6.83 -9.29 0.76
C ARG A 80 -6.25 -10.45 -0.03
N ARG A 81 -4.92 -10.47 -0.23
CA ARG A 81 -4.24 -11.54 -0.96
C ARG A 81 -4.34 -12.87 -0.21
N LEU A 82 -4.05 -12.89 1.09
CA LEU A 82 -4.12 -14.09 1.92
C LEU A 82 -5.52 -14.70 1.93
N LEU A 83 -6.55 -13.89 2.15
CA LEU A 83 -7.95 -14.36 2.16
C LEU A 83 -8.40 -14.92 0.79
N LEU A 84 -7.89 -14.38 -0.31
CA LEU A 84 -8.17 -14.88 -1.65
C LEU A 84 -7.39 -16.17 -1.98
N GLU A 85 -6.16 -16.30 -1.49
CA GLU A 85 -5.36 -17.52 -1.61
C GLU A 85 -5.97 -18.67 -0.80
N GLU A 86 -6.39 -18.42 0.44
CA GLU A 86 -7.12 -19.39 1.27
C GLU A 86 -8.39 -19.89 0.57
N ARG A 87 -9.17 -19.00 -0.05
CA ARG A 87 -10.37 -19.40 -0.80
C ARG A 87 -10.06 -20.34 -1.97
N LYS A 88 -8.95 -20.14 -2.69
CA LYS A 88 -8.55 -21.04 -3.78
C LYS A 88 -8.14 -22.42 -3.28
N THR A 89 -7.53 -22.50 -2.09
CA THR A 89 -7.17 -23.80 -1.50
C THR A 89 -8.40 -24.58 -1.02
N LEU A 90 -9.51 -23.90 -0.78
CA LEU A 90 -10.78 -24.49 -0.34
C LEU A 90 -11.74 -24.81 -1.50
N ASP A 91 -11.35 -24.60 -2.77
CA ASP A 91 -12.19 -24.94 -3.92
C ASP A 91 -12.44 -26.47 -3.97
N PRO A 92 -13.67 -26.95 -3.70
CA PRO A 92 -13.96 -28.38 -3.56
C PRO A 92 -13.79 -29.17 -4.86
N SER A 93 -13.73 -28.49 -6.02
CA SER A 93 -13.50 -29.14 -7.31
C SER A 93 -12.10 -29.74 -7.45
N ALA A 94 -11.12 -29.30 -6.63
CA ALA A 94 -9.78 -29.88 -6.60
C ALA A 94 -9.70 -31.19 -5.81
N ILE A 95 -10.76 -31.58 -5.09
CA ILE A 95 -10.78 -32.74 -4.18
C ILE A 95 -11.43 -33.98 -4.86
N LEU A 96 -11.93 -33.86 -6.09
CA LEU A 96 -12.67 -34.95 -6.77
C LEU A 96 -11.83 -35.88 -7.67
N ASP A 97 -10.50 -35.74 -7.74
CA ASP A 97 -9.64 -36.55 -8.63
C ASP A 97 -8.88 -37.68 -7.91
N THR A 98 -9.28 -38.11 -6.70
CA THR A 98 -8.56 -39.19 -6.01
C THR A 98 -9.49 -40.06 -5.16
N ASP A 99 -10.30 -40.87 -5.81
CA ASP A 99 -10.54 -42.29 -5.45
C ASP A 99 -11.82 -42.79 -6.14
N GLU A 100 -11.67 -43.51 -7.25
CA GLU A 100 -12.52 -44.67 -7.48
C GLU A 100 -11.64 -45.89 -7.81
N PRO A 101 -11.80 -47.00 -7.07
CA PRO A 101 -10.90 -48.14 -7.14
C PRO A 101 -11.09 -48.93 -8.43
N MET A 102 -9.97 -49.41 -8.98
CA MET A 102 -9.91 -50.38 -10.05
C MET A 102 -10.59 -51.68 -9.59
N VAL A 103 -11.89 -51.83 -9.87
CA VAL A 103 -12.65 -53.06 -9.62
C VAL A 103 -12.15 -54.11 -10.59
N ASP A 104 -11.37 -55.04 -10.05
CA ASP A 104 -10.91 -56.28 -10.68
C ASP A 104 -12.13 -57.08 -11.14
N ARG A 105 -12.47 -56.99 -12.43
CA ARG A 105 -13.54 -57.77 -13.07
C ARG A 105 -13.00 -59.14 -13.47
N ASP A 106 -12.47 -59.88 -12.52
CA ASP A 106 -12.20 -61.29 -12.66
C ASP A 106 -12.76 -62.03 -11.44
N LYS A 107 -13.94 -62.63 -11.63
CA LYS A 107 -14.43 -63.90 -11.06
C LYS A 107 -15.96 -63.90 -10.98
N ALA A 108 -16.59 -64.59 -11.94
CA ALA A 108 -17.40 -65.76 -11.66
C ALA A 108 -17.99 -66.29 -12.98
N GLN A 109 -17.30 -67.27 -13.56
CA GLN A 109 -17.98 -68.40 -14.18
C GLN A 109 -18.80 -69.09 -13.09
N ASN A 110 -20.13 -69.10 -13.24
CA ASN A 110 -20.97 -70.29 -13.10
C ASN A 110 -22.40 -69.98 -13.57
#